data_AF-A0A1Q6ZVW1-F1
#
_entry.id   AF-A0A1Q6ZVW1-F1
#
_cell.length_a   1.000
_cell.length_b   1.000
_cell.length_c   1.000
_cell.angle_alpha   90.00
_cell.angle_beta   90.00
_cell.angle_gamma   90.00
#
_symmetry.space_group_name_H-M   'P 1'
#
loop_
_entity.id
_entity.type
_entity.pdbx_description
1 polymer ?
#
loop_
_entity_poly.entity_id
_entity_poly.type
_entity_poly.pdbx_seq_one_letter_code
_entity_poly.pdbx_strand_id
1 'polypeptide(L)'
;MPGYDKIPTYLNPEQRHALTQIPSDLSDRDIARHYTFTEKERELINRRRRASHRIGFAVQLALLKFPGRTLMEVKEVPRAVLTAIAEQVDVPASAFTSYGERENTLYEHLDELRRECGFRSCGWKEYLLVAKSLLPEVGLGS
;
A
#
# COMPACT_ATOMS: atom_id res chain seq x y z
N MET A 1 39.78 3.39 -13.61
CA MET A 1 38.45 3.93 -13.30
C MET A 1 38.33 3.99 -11.79
N PRO A 2 38.18 5.17 -11.16
CA PRO A 2 38.09 5.27 -9.69
C PRO A 2 36.81 4.59 -9.19
N GLY A 3 36.92 3.95 -8.03
CA GLY A 3 35.94 3.02 -7.46
C GLY A 3 34.62 3.68 -7.10
N TYR A 4 33.53 3.08 -7.58
CA TYR A 4 32.18 3.21 -7.04
C TYR A 4 32.04 2.34 -5.77
N ASP A 5 33.01 2.41 -4.86
CA ASP A 5 32.95 1.66 -3.61
C ASP A 5 32.04 2.39 -2.63
N LYS A 6 30.81 1.86 -2.58
CA LYS A 6 29.77 2.07 -1.56
C LYS A 6 29.05 3.41 -1.65
N ILE A 7 27.98 3.43 -2.45
CA ILE A 7 26.82 4.28 -2.14
C ILE A 7 26.46 3.99 -0.67
N PRO A 8 26.48 4.98 0.24
CA PRO A 8 26.14 4.74 1.63
C PRO A 8 24.72 4.18 1.70
N THR A 9 24.62 2.90 2.03
CA THR A 9 23.31 2.29 2.24
C THR A 9 22.97 2.57 3.70
N TYR A 10 22.28 3.69 3.96
CA TYR A 10 21.92 4.13 5.32
C TYR A 10 21.01 3.15 6.06
N LEU A 11 20.40 2.20 5.33
CA LEU A 11 19.55 1.15 5.88
C LEU A 11 20.03 -0.20 5.38
N ASN A 12 20.30 -1.13 6.29
CA ASN A 12 20.52 -2.52 5.91
C ASN A 12 19.21 -3.13 5.33
N PRO A 13 19.27 -4.30 4.65
CA PRO A 13 18.09 -4.92 4.06
C PRO A 13 16.94 -5.16 5.05
N GLU A 14 17.25 -5.51 6.30
CA GLU A 14 16.24 -5.76 7.34
C GLU A 14 15.53 -4.47 7.77
N GLN A 15 16.27 -3.38 7.98
CA GLN A 15 15.71 -2.07 8.32
C GLN A 15 14.84 -1.54 7.19
N ARG A 16 15.28 -1.71 5.94
CA ARG A 16 14.46 -1.37 4.76
C ARG A 16 13.20 -2.22 4.71
N HIS A 17 13.30 -3.49 5.06
CA HIS A 17 12.15 -4.38 5.10
C HIS A 17 11.16 -3.94 6.19
N ALA A 18 11.63 -3.65 7.40
CA ALA A 18 10.81 -3.17 8.50
C ALA A 18 10.04 -1.87 8.16
N LEU A 19 10.65 -0.96 7.39
CA LEU A 19 10.00 0.29 6.95
C LEU A 19 8.97 0.11 5.81
N THR A 20 8.88 -1.08 5.22
CA THR A 20 8.01 -1.32 4.05
C THR A 20 6.89 -2.32 4.31
N GLN A 21 6.90 -3.00 5.45
CA GLN A 21 5.83 -3.91 5.86
C GLN A 21 4.82 -3.22 6.76
N ILE A 22 3.67 -3.87 6.90
CA ILE A 22 2.65 -3.47 7.86
C ILE A 22 3.10 -4.01 9.23
N PRO A 23 3.24 -3.16 10.27
CA PRO A 23 3.57 -3.64 11.60
C PRO A 23 2.52 -4.65 12.07
N SER A 24 2.95 -5.78 12.62
CA SER A 24 2.04 -6.81 13.13
C SER A 24 1.35 -6.41 14.44
N ASP A 25 1.89 -5.41 15.13
CA ASP A 25 1.48 -4.87 16.42
C ASP A 25 0.74 -3.52 16.31
N LEU A 26 0.14 -3.23 15.14
CA LEU A 26 -0.69 -2.03 14.96
C LEU A 26 -1.80 -1.96 16.01
N SER A 27 -1.93 -0.81 16.66
CA SER A 27 -3.04 -0.54 17.58
C SER A 27 -4.35 -0.36 16.82
N ASP A 28 -5.49 -0.59 17.48
CA ASP A 28 -6.83 -0.31 16.89
C ASP A 28 -6.95 1.14 16.38
N ARG A 29 -6.28 2.08 17.06
CA ARG A 29 -6.21 3.48 16.64
C ARG A 29 -5.46 3.65 15.32
N ASP A 30 -4.34 2.97 15.15
CA ASP A 30 -3.57 3.02 13.90
C ASP A 30 -4.34 2.33 12.77
N ILE A 31 -5.05 1.24 13.07
CA ILE A 31 -5.93 0.56 12.12
C ILE A 31 -7.03 1.52 11.65
N ALA A 32 -7.76 2.15 12.58
CA ALA A 32 -8.80 3.13 12.24
C ALA A 32 -8.25 4.35 11.49
N ARG A 33 -7.02 4.78 11.78
CA ARG A 33 -6.39 5.91 11.09
C ARG A 33 -6.06 5.59 9.63
N HIS A 34 -5.52 4.40 9.38
CA HIS A 34 -4.92 4.07 8.08
C HIS A 34 -5.83 3.23 7.17
N TYR A 35 -6.73 2.42 7.75
CA TYR A 35 -7.50 1.41 7.04
C TYR A 35 -9.01 1.67 7.02
N THR A 36 -9.45 2.90 7.28
CA THR A 36 -10.86 3.30 7.13
C THR A 36 -11.16 3.82 5.72
N PHE A 37 -12.26 3.32 5.14
CA PHE A 37 -12.76 3.74 3.82
C PHE A 37 -13.81 4.84 3.94
N THR A 38 -13.66 5.86 3.10
CA THR A 38 -14.67 6.86 2.78
C THR A 38 -15.85 6.25 2.03
N GLU A 39 -16.97 6.96 1.96
CA GLU A 39 -18.16 6.48 1.25
C GLU A 39 -17.88 6.21 -0.23
N LYS A 40 -17.18 7.14 -0.92
CA LYS A 40 -16.79 6.97 -2.33
C LYS A 40 -15.92 5.73 -2.57
N GLU A 41 -15.02 5.43 -1.63
CA GLU A 41 -14.20 4.21 -1.70
C GLU A 41 -15.05 2.96 -1.51
N ARG A 42 -16.02 2.98 -0.58
CA ARG A 42 -16.97 1.88 -0.38
C ARG A 42 -17.85 1.65 -1.60
N GLU A 43 -18.36 2.70 -2.23
CA GLU A 43 -19.10 2.61 -3.50
C GLU A 43 -18.26 1.93 -4.59
N LEU A 44 -16.99 2.33 -4.72
CA LEU A 44 -16.05 1.75 -5.68
C LEU A 44 -15.79 0.25 -5.38
N ILE A 45 -15.57 -0.10 -4.11
CA ILE A 45 -15.41 -1.50 -3.67
C ILE A 45 -16.68 -2.31 -3.97
N ASN A 46 -17.85 -1.75 -3.72
CA ASN A 46 -19.14 -2.42 -3.85
C ASN A 46 -19.58 -2.66 -5.30
N ARG A 47 -18.86 -2.12 -6.30
CA ARG A 47 -19.03 -2.53 -7.71
C ARG A 47 -18.75 -4.02 -7.92
N ARG A 48 -17.99 -4.66 -7.02
CA ARG A 48 -17.67 -6.09 -7.08
C ARG A 48 -18.79 -6.93 -6.48
N ARG A 49 -19.28 -7.90 -7.25
CA ARG A 49 -20.36 -8.81 -6.79
C ARG A 49 -19.86 -9.92 -5.85
N ARG A 50 -18.69 -10.50 -6.12
CA ARG A 50 -18.14 -11.61 -5.33
C ARG A 50 -17.46 -11.10 -4.05
N ALA A 51 -17.68 -11.80 -2.93
CA ALA A 51 -17.08 -11.45 -1.65
C ALA A 51 -15.54 -11.40 -1.69
N SER A 52 -14.91 -12.39 -2.33
CA SER A 52 -13.44 -12.45 -2.49
C SER A 52 -12.89 -11.27 -3.29
N HIS A 53 -13.62 -10.80 -4.30
CA HIS A 53 -13.22 -9.64 -5.10
C HIS A 53 -13.45 -8.33 -4.34
N ARG A 54 -14.51 -8.22 -3.53
CA ARG A 54 -14.75 -7.05 -2.67
C ARG A 54 -13.63 -6.87 -1.66
N ILE A 55 -13.34 -7.90 -0.86
CA ILE A 55 -12.26 -7.82 0.14
C ILE A 55 -10.90 -7.65 -0.51
N GLY A 56 -10.63 -8.35 -1.61
CA GLY A 56 -9.36 -8.25 -2.31
C GLY A 56 -9.09 -6.85 -2.87
N PHE A 57 -10.11 -6.24 -3.51
CA PHE A 57 -10.03 -4.88 -3.99
C PHE A 57 -9.87 -3.87 -2.84
N ALA A 58 -10.61 -4.05 -1.75
CA ALA A 58 -10.50 -3.22 -0.56
C ALA A 58 -9.10 -3.30 0.08
N VAL A 59 -8.53 -4.51 0.19
CA VAL A 59 -7.16 -4.70 0.68
C VAL A 59 -6.16 -3.99 -0.22
N GLN A 60 -6.23 -4.17 -1.54
CA GLN A 60 -5.31 -3.46 -2.45
C GLN A 60 -5.39 -1.94 -2.29
N LEU A 61 -6.61 -1.37 -2.22
CA LEU A 61 -6.80 0.06 -1.97
C LEU A 61 -6.16 0.49 -0.66
N ALA A 62 -6.39 -0.27 0.41
CA ALA A 62 -5.88 0.08 1.74
C ALA A 62 -4.34 0.07 1.76
N LEU A 63 -3.70 -0.92 1.12
CA LEU A 63 -2.24 -1.00 1.02
C LEU A 63 -1.63 0.13 0.20
N LEU A 64 -2.32 0.60 -0.84
CA LEU A 64 -1.90 1.78 -1.61
C LEU A 64 -1.99 3.08 -0.80
N LYS A 65 -2.94 3.19 0.13
CA LYS A 65 -3.05 4.32 1.06
C LYS A 65 -1.98 4.25 2.15
N PHE A 66 -1.81 3.07 2.75
CA PHE A 66 -0.78 2.79 3.74
C PHE A 66 -0.44 1.29 3.72
N PRO A 67 0.83 0.90 3.49
CA PRO A 67 2.04 1.74 3.52
C PRO A 67 2.44 2.37 2.17
N GLY A 68 1.57 2.40 1.16
CA GLY A 68 1.93 2.86 -0.19
C GLY A 68 2.62 1.76 -1.01
N ARG A 69 2.12 0.53 -0.89
CA ARG A 69 2.65 -0.66 -1.54
C ARG A 69 1.52 -1.47 -2.18
N THR A 70 1.84 -2.16 -3.27
CA THR A 70 0.93 -3.11 -3.87
C THR A 70 0.87 -4.40 -3.05
N LEU A 71 -0.19 -5.19 -3.24
CA LEU A 71 -0.30 -6.50 -2.60
C LEU A 71 0.84 -7.45 -3.00
N MET A 72 1.47 -7.25 -4.16
CA MET A 72 2.63 -8.04 -4.63
C MET A 72 3.93 -7.71 -3.88
N GLU A 73 4.01 -6.52 -3.26
CA GLU A 73 5.20 -6.05 -2.53
C GLU A 73 5.10 -6.29 -1.02
N VAL A 74 3.89 -6.51 -0.52
CA VAL A 74 3.62 -6.81 0.89
C VAL A 74 3.65 -8.33 1.07
N LYS A 75 4.43 -8.83 2.04
CA LYS A 75 4.53 -10.27 2.28
C LYS A 75 3.26 -10.86 2.88
N GLU A 76 2.67 -10.13 3.83
CA GLU A 76 1.50 -10.59 4.58
C GLU A 76 0.67 -9.40 5.07
N VAL A 77 -0.64 -9.57 5.09
CA VAL A 77 -1.58 -8.59 5.67
C VAL A 77 -1.95 -9.08 7.08
N PRO A 78 -1.66 -8.31 8.14
CA PRO A 78 -1.99 -8.70 9.50
C PRO A 78 -3.48 -9.01 9.67
N ARG A 79 -3.79 -10.03 10.48
CA ARG A 79 -5.17 -10.49 10.67
C ARG A 79 -6.10 -9.39 11.18
N ALA A 80 -5.63 -8.54 12.09
CA ALA A 80 -6.40 -7.42 12.62
C ALA A 80 -6.81 -6.42 11.53
N VAL A 81 -5.87 -6.07 10.65
CA VAL A 81 -6.13 -5.21 9.48
C VAL A 81 -7.15 -5.87 8.54
N LEU A 82 -6.96 -7.16 8.24
CA LEU A 82 -7.87 -7.89 7.35
C LEU A 82 -9.30 -7.96 7.92
N THR A 83 -9.45 -8.20 9.23
CA THR A 83 -10.75 -8.20 9.90
C THR A 83 -11.42 -6.83 9.84
N ALA A 84 -10.69 -5.75 10.17
CA ALA A 84 -11.23 -4.39 10.12
C ALA A 84 -11.65 -3.97 8.71
N ILE A 85 -10.93 -4.41 7.67
CA ILE A 85 -11.32 -4.18 6.27
C ILE A 85 -12.58 -4.98 5.92
N ALA A 86 -12.64 -6.25 6.33
CA ALA A 86 -13.75 -7.15 6.03
C ALA A 86 -15.08 -6.64 6.60
N GLU A 87 -15.06 -6.13 7.84
CA GLU A 87 -16.22 -5.50 8.49
C GLU A 87 -16.74 -4.29 7.72
N GLN A 88 -15.85 -3.47 7.16
CA GLN A 88 -16.25 -2.26 6.42
C GLN A 88 -16.92 -2.56 5.07
N VAL A 89 -16.66 -3.72 4.47
CA VAL A 89 -17.15 -4.08 3.13
C VAL A 89 -18.19 -5.21 3.16
N ASP A 90 -18.62 -5.57 4.38
CA ASP A 90 -19.65 -6.57 4.67
C ASP A 90 -19.39 -7.92 3.99
N VAL A 91 -18.23 -8.50 4.30
CA VAL A 91 -17.81 -9.84 3.85
C VAL A 91 -17.02 -10.55 4.94
N PRO A 92 -16.98 -11.89 4.95
CA PRO A 92 -16.11 -12.61 5.87
C PRO A 92 -14.64 -12.43 5.47
N ALA A 93 -13.77 -12.22 6.46
CA ALA A 93 -12.33 -12.08 6.23
C ALA A 93 -11.69 -13.33 5.58
N SER A 94 -12.31 -14.50 5.71
CA SER A 94 -11.90 -15.74 5.02
C SER A 94 -12.10 -15.71 3.51
N ALA A 95 -12.96 -14.81 2.98
CA ALA A 95 -13.13 -14.65 1.55
C ALA A 95 -11.85 -14.14 0.86
N PHE A 96 -10.91 -13.56 1.63
CA PHE A 96 -9.62 -13.15 1.09
C PHE A 96 -8.72 -14.32 0.71
N THR A 97 -8.90 -15.51 1.31
CA THR A 97 -8.04 -16.67 1.03
C THR A 97 -8.10 -17.12 -0.44
N SER A 98 -9.26 -16.96 -1.09
CA SER A 98 -9.42 -17.28 -2.52
C SER A 98 -9.19 -16.08 -3.44
N TYR A 99 -8.77 -14.93 -2.90
CA TYR A 99 -8.44 -13.76 -3.70
C TYR A 99 -7.04 -13.89 -4.28
N GLY A 100 -6.90 -13.59 -5.58
CA GLY A 100 -5.61 -13.61 -6.26
C GLY A 100 -5.14 -14.99 -6.75
N GLU A 101 -5.98 -16.04 -6.67
CA GLU A 101 -5.70 -17.35 -7.29
C GLU A 101 -5.44 -17.26 -8.81
N ARG A 102 -5.96 -16.22 -9.48
CA ARG A 102 -5.61 -15.85 -10.84
C ARG A 102 -4.93 -14.49 -10.82
N GLU A 103 -3.67 -14.43 -11.23
CA GLU A 103 -2.88 -13.18 -11.27
C GLU A 103 -3.57 -12.07 -12.08
N ASN A 104 -4.31 -12.43 -13.14
CA ASN A 104 -5.00 -11.45 -13.98
C ASN A 104 -5.96 -10.55 -13.18
N THR A 105 -6.68 -11.11 -12.19
CA THR A 105 -7.60 -10.33 -11.35
C THR A 105 -6.87 -9.38 -10.40
N LEU A 106 -5.64 -9.69 -9.99
CA LEU A 106 -4.83 -8.79 -9.15
C LEU A 106 -4.43 -7.54 -9.93
N TYR A 107 -3.94 -7.71 -11.16
CA TYR A 107 -3.51 -6.60 -12.02
C TYR A 107 -4.69 -5.77 -12.51
N GLU A 108 -5.80 -6.40 -12.91
CA GLU A 108 -7.03 -5.70 -13.32
C GLU A 108 -7.54 -4.76 -12.22
N HIS A 109 -7.57 -5.25 -10.97
CA HIS A 109 -7.98 -4.45 -9.81
C HIS A 109 -7.01 -3.30 -9.55
N LEU A 110 -5.70 -3.56 -9.59
CA LEU A 110 -4.68 -2.55 -9.36
C LEU A 110 -4.75 -1.42 -10.41
N ASP A 111 -4.95 -1.78 -11.68
CA ASP A 111 -5.06 -0.80 -12.75
C ASP A 111 -6.35 0.01 -12.64
N GLU A 112 -7.45 -0.58 -12.20
CA GLU A 112 -8.67 0.19 -11.89
C GLU A 112 -8.45 1.16 -10.72
N LEU A 113 -7.79 0.72 -9.64
CA LEU A 113 -7.46 1.59 -8.51
C LEU A 113 -6.60 2.78 -8.93
N ARG A 114 -5.60 2.56 -9.79
CA ARG A 114 -4.77 3.64 -10.34
C ARG A 114 -5.60 4.66 -11.12
N ARG A 115 -6.54 4.21 -11.95
CA ARG A 115 -7.41 5.09 -12.73
C ARG A 115 -8.41 5.87 -11.88
N GLU A 116 -9.10 5.19 -10.96
CA GLU A 116 -10.21 5.77 -10.18
C GLU A 116 -9.73 6.62 -8.99
N CYS A 117 -8.58 6.27 -8.40
CA CYS A 117 -8.02 6.96 -7.24
C CYS A 117 -6.79 7.82 -7.55
N GLY A 118 -6.29 7.81 -8.80
CA GLY A 118 -5.17 8.63 -9.24
C GLY A 118 -3.78 8.16 -8.77
N PHE A 119 -3.66 6.92 -8.30
CA PHE A 119 -2.36 6.34 -7.93
C PHE A 119 -1.46 6.20 -9.16
N ARG A 120 -0.17 6.50 -8.99
CA ARG A 120 0.85 6.41 -10.03
C ARG A 120 2.12 5.77 -9.45
N SER A 121 2.88 5.09 -10.31
CA SER A 121 4.19 4.57 -9.92
C SER A 121 5.13 5.72 -9.57
N CYS A 122 5.83 5.61 -8.44
CA CYS A 122 6.84 6.58 -8.05
C CYS A 122 8.15 6.24 -8.78
N GLY A 123 8.44 6.96 -9.86
CA GLY A 123 9.70 6.84 -10.58
C GLY A 123 10.78 7.73 -9.98
N TRP A 124 11.93 7.75 -10.65
CA TRP A 124 13.05 8.62 -10.24
C TRP A 124 12.67 10.11 -10.21
N LYS A 125 11.81 10.55 -11.14
CA LYS A 125 11.36 11.95 -11.22
C LYS A 125 10.51 12.33 -10.00
N GLU A 126 9.54 11.50 -9.64
CA GLU A 126 8.69 11.71 -8.47
C GLU A 126 9.52 11.64 -7.18
N TYR A 127 10.47 10.71 -7.10
CA TYR A 127 11.40 10.63 -5.99
C TYR A 127 12.19 11.93 -5.80
N LEU A 128 12.79 12.46 -6.88
CA LEU A 128 13.53 13.72 -6.81
C LEU A 128 12.65 14.91 -6.42
N LEU A 129 11.41 14.95 -6.90
CA LEU A 129 10.45 16.00 -6.53
C LEU A 129 10.17 15.97 -5.02
N VAL A 130 9.93 14.79 -4.46
CA VAL A 130 9.69 14.60 -3.02
C VAL A 130 10.95 14.87 -2.21
N ALA A 131 12.12 14.41 -2.67
CA ALA A 131 13.39 14.68 -2.00
C ALA A 131 13.67 16.18 -1.92
N LYS A 132 13.42 16.92 -3.01
CA LYS A 132 13.59 18.38 -3.04
C LYS A 132 12.64 19.11 -2.09
N SER A 133 11.42 18.62 -1.89
CA SER A 133 10.45 19.27 -0.99
C SER A 133 10.67 18.93 0.49
N LEU A 134 11.25 17.77 0.78
CA LEU A 134 11.49 17.31 2.15
C LEU A 134 12.86 17.72 2.71
N LEU A 135 13.85 17.92 1.84
CA LEU A 135 15.16 18.40 2.26
C LEU A 135 15.12 19.93 2.35
N PRO A 136 15.59 20.53 3.45
CA PRO A 136 15.74 21.97 3.51
C PRO A 136 16.65 22.43 2.36
N GLU A 137 16.34 23.57 1.74
CA GLU A 137 17.30 24.19 0.83
C GLU A 137 18.57 24.43 1.63
N VAL A 138 19.62 23.69 1.30
CA VAL A 138 20.95 23.95 1.85
C VAL A 138 21.30 25.33 1.31
N GLY A 139 21.04 26.35 2.12
CA GLY A 139 21.52 27.69 1.89
C GLY A 139 23.03 27.59 1.80
N LEU A 140 23.55 27.59 0.59
CA LEU A 140 24.94 27.87 0.34
C LEU A 140 25.13 29.31 0.82
N GLY A 141 25.67 29.42 2.04
CA GLY A 141 26.02 30.67 2.67
C GLY A 141 26.82 31.52 1.71
N SER A 142 26.39 32.78 1.63
CA SER A 142 27.05 33.88 0.92
C SER A 142 28.41 34.19 1.54
#